data_AF-A0A3P7KJZ5-F1
#
_entry.id   AF-A0A3P7KJZ5-F1
#
_cell.length_a   1.000
_cell.length_b   1.000
_cell.length_c   1.000
_cell.angle_alpha   90.00
_cell.angle_beta   90.00
_cell.angle_gamma   90.00
#
_symmetry.space_group_name_H-M   'P 1'
#
loop_
_entity.id
_entity.type
_entity.pdbx_description
1 polymer ?
#
loop_
_entity_poly.entity_id
_entity_poly.type
_entity_poly.pdbx_seq_one_letter_code
_entity_poly.pdbx_strand_id
1 'polypeptide(L)'
;MLCLHIIPEYSETKSFSFELFDYGAYCPTPKPLTGKLLDFISDPHSKGTILVAFGTVINWNRIPREKFEAILTTLNSLTDYRIVWAYNGEHVQTKSHIYTSKWIPQVDVLYDNRTVLFFSHGGLKRY
;
A
#
# COMPACT_ATOMS: atom_id res chain seq x y z
N MET A 1 -26.65 -34.41 28.29
CA MET A 1 -26.52 -34.31 29.76
C MET A 1 -25.51 -33.19 30.01
N LEU A 2 -25.81 -31.99 30.47
CA LEU A 2 -26.96 -31.41 31.17
C LEU A 2 -27.19 -29.97 30.65
N CYS A 3 -28.45 -29.55 30.69
CA CYS A 3 -28.97 -28.22 30.36
C CYS A 3 -28.75 -27.25 31.54
N LEU A 4 -28.66 -25.94 31.31
CA LEU A 4 -29.05 -24.94 32.32
C LEU A 4 -29.52 -23.64 31.64
N HIS A 5 -30.84 -23.50 31.65
CA HIS A 5 -31.63 -22.29 31.43
C HIS A 5 -31.56 -21.42 32.68
N ILE A 6 -31.16 -20.15 32.57
CA ILE A 6 -31.63 -19.06 33.43
C ILE A 6 -31.70 -17.79 32.55
N ILE A 7 -32.91 -17.30 32.30
CA ILE A 7 -33.18 -15.93 31.82
C ILE A 7 -33.67 -15.13 33.03
N PRO A 8 -33.06 -13.98 33.34
CA PRO A 8 -33.77 -12.89 33.99
C PRO A 8 -34.06 -11.80 32.96
N GLU A 9 -35.34 -11.56 32.80
CA GLU A 9 -35.97 -10.44 32.10
C GLU A 9 -35.57 -9.12 32.81
N TYR A 10 -34.91 -8.19 32.11
CA TYR A 10 -34.68 -6.84 32.64
C TYR A 10 -34.69 -5.78 31.53
N SER A 11 -35.73 -4.94 31.59
CA SER A 11 -35.99 -3.65 30.93
C SER A 11 -35.37 -3.38 29.54
N GLU A 12 -36.22 -3.41 28.50
CA GLU A 12 -35.90 -2.87 27.18
C GLU A 12 -35.64 -1.35 27.24
N THR A 13 -34.38 -0.94 27.29
CA THR A 13 -33.95 0.18 26.46
C THR A 13 -33.61 -0.42 25.10
N LYS A 14 -34.52 -0.32 24.11
CA LYS A 14 -34.22 -0.69 22.72
C LYS A 14 -33.17 0.28 22.17
N SER A 15 -31.91 -0.03 22.47
CA SER A 15 -30.78 0.44 21.68
C SER A 15 -30.99 -0.10 20.27
N PHE A 16 -31.19 0.79 19.31
CA PHE A 16 -31.23 0.42 17.90
C PHE A 16 -29.82 -0.01 17.49
N SER A 17 -29.44 -1.25 17.80
CA SER A 17 -28.20 -1.84 17.31
C SER A 17 -28.41 -2.19 15.85
N PHE A 18 -27.76 -1.44 14.95
CA PHE A 18 -27.61 -1.92 13.58
C PHE A 18 -26.87 -3.26 13.62
N GLU A 19 -27.45 -4.28 13.00
CA GLU A 19 -26.77 -5.56 12.83
C GLU A 19 -25.58 -5.33 11.90
N LEU A 20 -24.36 -5.44 12.44
CA LEU A 20 -23.13 -5.29 11.69
C LEU A 20 -22.84 -6.62 10.97
N PHE A 21 -23.03 -6.62 9.66
CA PHE A 21 -22.58 -7.73 8.81
C PHE A 21 -21.19 -7.41 8.26
N ASP A 22 -20.18 -8.16 8.73
CA ASP A 22 -18.82 -8.10 8.20
C ASP A 22 -18.66 -9.10 7.04
N TYR A 23 -18.46 -8.56 5.83
CA TYR A 23 -18.23 -9.35 4.62
C TYR A 23 -16.73 -9.42 4.24
N GLY A 24 -15.85 -8.87 5.08
CA GLY A 24 -14.42 -8.79 4.83
C GLY A 24 -14.06 -7.87 3.66
N ALA A 25 -12.78 -7.89 3.29
CA ALA A 25 -12.26 -7.18 2.14
C ALA A 25 -12.04 -8.15 0.98
N TYR A 26 -12.58 -7.83 -0.20
CA TYR A 26 -12.19 -8.52 -1.42
C TYR A 26 -10.71 -8.20 -1.72
N CYS A 27 -9.87 -9.23 -1.87
CA CYS A 27 -8.48 -9.06 -2.26
C CYS A 27 -8.25 -9.74 -3.62
N PRO A 28 -7.84 -8.99 -4.67
CA PRO A 28 -7.59 -9.58 -5.98
C PRO A 28 -6.41 -10.55 -5.93
N THR A 29 -6.49 -11.63 -6.71
CA THR A 29 -5.41 -12.61 -6.83
C THR A 29 -4.19 -11.98 -7.51
N PRO A 30 -2.98 -12.08 -6.93
CA PRO A 30 -1.77 -11.54 -7.54
C PRO A 30 -1.37 -12.35 -8.76
N LYS A 31 -0.74 -11.66 -9.72
CA LYS A 31 -0.06 -12.27 -10.86
C LYS A 31 1.45 -12.24 -10.64
N PRO A 32 2.21 -13.20 -11.20
CA PRO A 32 3.67 -13.11 -11.17
C PRO A 32 4.16 -11.82 -11.83
N LEU A 33 5.09 -11.12 -11.16
CA LEU A 33 5.79 -10.00 -11.75
C LEU A 33 6.62 -10.46 -12.93
N THR A 34 6.78 -9.60 -13.94
CA THR A 34 7.51 -9.92 -15.18
C THR A 34 8.31 -8.73 -15.69
N GLY A 35 9.28 -9.02 -16.57
CA GLY A 35 10.06 -8.03 -17.30
C GLY A 35 10.87 -7.09 -16.40
N LYS A 36 11.02 -5.84 -16.85
CA LYS A 36 11.93 -4.85 -16.23
C LYS A 36 11.68 -4.62 -14.74
N LEU A 37 10.42 -4.67 -14.30
CA LEU A 37 10.10 -4.47 -12.88
C LEU A 37 10.58 -5.65 -12.04
N LEU A 38 10.39 -6.89 -12.52
CA LEU A 38 10.91 -8.07 -11.85
C LEU A 38 12.43 -8.02 -11.79
N ASP A 39 13.10 -7.72 -12.90
CA ASP A 39 14.57 -7.65 -12.96
C ASP A 39 15.10 -6.61 -11.97
N PHE A 40 14.43 -5.46 -11.86
CA PHE A 40 14.80 -4.40 -10.94
C PHE A 40 14.68 -4.79 -9.46
N ILE A 41 13.58 -5.43 -9.05
CA ILE A 41 13.38 -5.84 -7.65
C ILE A 41 14.16 -7.10 -7.28
N SER A 42 14.68 -7.83 -8.26
CA SER A 42 15.45 -9.06 -8.07
C SER A 42 16.92 -8.85 -7.77
N ASP A 43 17.34 -7.61 -7.49
CA ASP A 43 18.71 -7.30 -7.10
C ASP A 43 19.09 -8.00 -5.77
N PRO A 44 20.06 -8.95 -5.80
CA PRO A 44 20.46 -9.70 -4.61
C PRO A 44 21.17 -8.83 -3.56
N HIS A 45 21.63 -7.63 -3.91
CA HIS A 45 22.24 -6.70 -2.97
C HIS A 45 21.22 -5.86 -2.21
N SER A 46 19.94 -5.91 -2.59
CA SER A 46 18.89 -5.16 -1.92
C SER A 46 18.41 -5.85 -0.65
N LYS A 47 18.18 -5.06 0.40
CA LYS A 47 17.50 -5.51 1.63
C LYS A 47 15.99 -5.73 1.45
N GLY A 48 15.43 -5.33 0.32
CA GLY A 48 14.02 -5.47 0.01
C GLY A 48 13.49 -4.34 -0.86
N THR A 49 12.21 -4.45 -1.23
CA THR A 49 11.49 -3.48 -2.04
C THR A 49 10.62 -2.59 -1.16
N ILE A 50 10.77 -1.28 -1.35
CA ILE A 50 9.87 -0.26 -0.78
C ILE A 50 8.93 0.19 -1.90
N LEU A 51 7.64 0.00 -1.69
CA LEU A 51 6.62 0.49 -2.59
C LEU A 51 6.10 1.85 -2.12
N VAL A 52 6.17 2.87 -2.98
CA VAL A 52 5.62 4.20 -2.74
C VAL A 52 4.46 4.44 -3.71
N ALA A 53 3.23 4.46 -3.21
CA ALA A 53 2.05 4.73 -4.03
C ALA A 53 0.94 5.44 -3.26
N PHE A 54 0.66 6.68 -3.67
CA PHE A 54 -0.42 7.50 -3.09
C PHE A 54 -1.72 7.47 -3.91
N GLY A 55 -1.75 6.70 -5.00
CA GLY A 55 -2.91 6.63 -5.89
C GLY A 55 -3.22 8.00 -6.51
N THR A 56 -4.51 8.29 -6.66
CA THR A 56 -5.01 9.56 -7.22
C THR A 56 -5.12 10.69 -6.20
N VAL A 57 -4.84 10.42 -4.91
CA VAL A 57 -5.00 11.40 -3.82
C VAL A 57 -3.94 12.50 -3.90
N ILE A 58 -2.71 12.15 -4.30
CA ILE A 58 -1.65 13.14 -4.49
C ILE A 58 -1.55 13.48 -5.97
N ASN A 59 -1.71 14.78 -6.28
CA ASN A 59 -1.29 15.34 -7.54
C ASN A 59 0.16 15.84 -7.42
N TRP A 60 1.09 15.07 -7.97
CA TRP A 60 2.52 15.36 -7.90
C TRP A 60 2.95 16.68 -8.57
N ASN A 61 2.14 17.25 -9.45
CA ASN A 61 2.43 18.55 -10.07
C ASN A 61 1.98 19.74 -9.21
N ARG A 62 1.22 19.49 -8.13
CA ARG A 62 0.68 20.52 -7.23
C ARG A 62 1.21 20.44 -5.81
N ILE A 63 2.11 19.50 -5.54
CA ILE A 63 2.72 19.37 -4.22
C ILE A 63 3.64 20.58 -3.97
N PRO A 64 3.64 21.17 -2.75
CA PRO A 64 4.61 22.21 -2.41
C PRO A 64 6.04 21.70 -2.59
N ARG A 65 6.90 22.54 -3.20
CA ARG A 65 8.29 22.17 -3.54
C ARG A 65 9.06 21.59 -2.35
N GLU A 66 8.97 22.24 -1.19
CA GLU A 66 9.62 21.77 0.04
C GLU A 66 9.27 20.32 0.39
N LYS A 67 7.99 19.95 0.28
CA LYS A 67 7.53 18.58 0.58
C LYS A 67 8.01 17.59 -0.47
N PHE A 68 8.03 17.99 -1.74
CA PHE A 68 8.58 17.16 -2.82
C PHE A 68 10.07 16.89 -2.63
N GLU A 69 10.84 17.94 -2.36
CA GLU A 69 12.29 17.83 -2.13
C GLU A 69 12.60 16.95 -0.91
N ALA A 70 11.81 17.07 0.17
CA ALA A 70 11.94 16.20 1.32
C ALA A 70 11.73 14.72 0.94
N ILE A 71 10.64 14.40 0.22
CA ILE A 71 10.37 13.04 -0.24
C ILE A 71 11.50 12.56 -1.15
N LEU A 72 11.87 13.34 -2.16
CA LEU A 72 12.91 12.98 -3.12
C LEU A 72 14.26 12.74 -2.44
N THR A 73 14.65 13.60 -1.50
CA THR A 73 15.89 13.47 -0.73
C THR A 73 15.87 12.19 0.10
N THR A 74 14.77 11.91 0.79
CA THR A 74 14.61 10.69 1.58
C THR A 74 14.67 9.42 0.72
N LEU A 75 13.95 9.39 -0.42
CA LEU A 75 14.01 8.21 -1.30
C LEU A 75 15.43 8.00 -1.87
N ASN A 76 16.13 9.09 -2.22
CA ASN A 76 17.51 9.02 -2.70
C ASN A 76 18.53 8.62 -1.62
N SER A 77 18.21 8.75 -0.32
CA SER A 77 19.11 8.29 0.76
C SER A 77 18.94 6.81 1.10
N LEU A 78 17.82 6.18 0.75
CA LEU A 78 17.51 4.78 1.07
C LEU A 78 18.15 3.78 0.07
N THR A 79 19.46 3.87 -0.11
CA THR A 79 20.21 3.13 -1.14
C THR A 79 20.29 1.62 -0.94
N ASP A 80 20.03 1.14 0.28
CA ASP A 80 20.04 -0.30 0.60
C ASP A 80 18.79 -1.04 0.06
N TYR A 81 17.79 -0.31 -0.42
CA TYR A 81 16.51 -0.85 -0.87
C TYR A 81 16.25 -0.55 -2.34
N ARG A 82 15.45 -1.40 -2.98
CA ARG A 82 14.86 -1.08 -4.28
C ARG A 82 13.57 -0.33 -4.05
N ILE A 83 13.44 0.86 -4.65
CA ILE A 83 12.24 1.69 -4.48
C ILE A 83 11.41 1.64 -5.74
N VAL A 84 10.16 1.20 -5.64
CA VAL A 84 9.18 1.30 -6.71
C VAL A 84 8.26 2.46 -6.39
N TRP A 85 8.34 3.54 -7.18
CA TRP A 85 7.57 4.76 -6.94
C TRP A 85 6.55 5.00 -8.05
N ALA A 86 5.28 4.85 -7.70
CA ALA A 86 4.15 5.27 -8.52
C ALA A 86 4.07 6.80 -8.55
N TYR A 87 4.61 7.38 -9.61
CA TYR A 87 4.81 8.81 -9.75
C TYR A 87 4.35 9.26 -11.14
N ASN A 88 3.43 10.23 -11.18
CA ASN A 88 2.82 10.75 -12.41
C ASN A 88 3.08 12.24 -12.66
N GLY A 89 4.03 12.83 -11.92
CA GLY A 89 4.40 14.23 -12.08
C GLY A 89 5.44 14.47 -13.19
N GLU A 90 6.01 15.67 -13.20
CA GLU A 90 7.10 16.06 -14.10
C GLU A 90 8.37 15.22 -13.88
N HIS A 91 9.18 15.09 -14.93
CA HIS A 91 10.40 14.29 -14.88
C HIS A 91 11.31 14.72 -13.72
N VAL A 92 11.69 13.74 -12.90
CA VAL A 92 12.57 13.92 -11.73
C VAL A 92 13.81 13.04 -11.87
N GLN A 93 14.97 13.59 -11.51
CA GLN A 93 16.19 12.80 -11.44
C GLN A 93 16.20 11.98 -10.16
N THR A 94 16.24 10.66 -10.31
CA THR A 94 16.35 9.71 -9.19
C THR A 94 17.61 8.87 -9.34
N LYS A 95 18.13 8.37 -8.23
CA LYS A 95 19.22 7.38 -8.25
C LYS A 95 18.75 6.05 -8.86
N SER A 96 19.71 5.23 -9.29
CA SER A 96 19.47 3.96 -9.99
C SER A 96 18.74 2.89 -9.16
N HIS A 97 18.68 3.04 -7.84
CA HIS A 97 17.91 2.16 -6.94
C HIS A 97 16.42 2.54 -6.85
N ILE A 98 15.97 3.52 -7.64
CA ILE A 98 14.58 4.00 -7.69
C ILE A 98 14.02 3.77 -9.09
N TYR A 99 12.94 3.01 -9.16
CA TYR A 99 12.13 2.79 -10.36
C TYR A 99 10.89 3.68 -10.30
N THR A 100 10.80 4.64 -11.21
CA THR A 100 9.63 5.54 -11.32
C THR A 100 8.75 5.11 -12.49
N SER A 101 7.43 5.07 -12.26
CA SER A 101 6.45 4.82 -13.32
C SER A 101 5.12 5.47 -13.00
N LYS A 102 4.40 5.91 -14.03
CA LYS A 102 3.02 6.42 -13.90
C LYS A 102 2.06 5.34 -13.44
N TRP A 103 2.34 4.08 -13.78
CA TRP A 103 1.52 2.94 -13.43
C TRP A 103 2.38 1.76 -13.00
N ILE A 104 1.93 1.06 -11.97
CA ILE A 104 2.58 -0.13 -11.41
C ILE A 104 1.52 -1.20 -11.10
N PRO A 105 1.86 -2.49 -11.23
CA PRO A 105 1.02 -3.58 -10.77
C PRO A 105 1.06 -3.66 -9.23
N GLN A 106 0.38 -2.72 -8.55
CA GLN A 106 0.49 -2.54 -7.10
C GLN A 106 0.19 -3.81 -6.30
N VAL A 107 -0.82 -4.58 -6.70
CA VAL A 107 -1.20 -5.84 -6.02
C VAL A 107 -0.03 -6.81 -6.11
N ASP A 108 0.47 -7.05 -7.32
CA ASP A 108 1.55 -8.00 -7.57
C ASP A 108 2.83 -7.62 -6.82
N VAL A 109 3.18 -6.32 -6.75
CA VAL A 109 4.32 -5.84 -5.95
C VAL A 109 4.10 -6.05 -4.45
N LEU A 110 2.90 -5.77 -3.93
CA LEU A 110 2.59 -5.99 -2.51
C LEU A 110 2.58 -7.46 -2.10
N TYR A 111 2.26 -8.36 -3.03
CA TYR A 111 2.29 -9.81 -2.79
C TYR A 111 3.69 -10.42 -2.95
N ASP A 112 4.66 -9.70 -3.52
CA ASP A 112 6.03 -10.17 -3.62
C ASP A 112 6.71 -10.21 -2.25
N ASN A 113 7.36 -11.32 -1.93
CA ASN A 113 7.99 -11.55 -0.62
C ASN A 113 9.17 -10.61 -0.31
N ARG A 114 9.73 -9.94 -1.33
CA ARG A 114 10.79 -8.94 -1.15
C ARG A 114 10.23 -7.60 -0.74
N THR A 115 8.92 -7.36 -0.86
CA THR A 115 8.33 -6.08 -0.44
C THR A 115 8.28 -5.99 1.08
N VAL A 116 9.04 -5.05 1.63
CA VAL A 116 9.23 -4.88 3.09
C VAL A 116 8.50 -3.67 3.64
N LEU A 117 8.10 -2.72 2.79
CA LEU A 117 7.42 -1.51 3.21
C LEU A 117 6.49 -1.00 2.11
N PHE A 118 5.29 -0.57 2.53
CA PHE A 118 4.36 0.15 1.68
C PHE A 118 4.10 1.56 2.22
N PHE A 119 4.58 2.58 1.51
CA PHE A 119 4.30 3.98 1.79
C PHE A 119 3.11 4.46 0.95
N SER A 120 1.99 4.73 1.63
CA SER A 120 0.69 4.98 1.01
C SER A 120 -0.05 6.14 1.65
N HIS A 121 -1.12 6.58 0.99
CA HIS A 121 -2.05 7.58 1.53
C HIS A 121 -3.03 7.03 2.59
N GLY A 122 -2.98 5.74 2.89
CA GLY A 122 -3.85 5.10 3.90
C GLY A 122 -5.31 4.91 3.47
N GLY A 123 -5.67 5.14 2.21
CA GLY A 123 -7.04 4.94 1.74
C GLY A 123 -7.34 3.48 1.40
N LEU A 124 -8.61 3.10 1.59
CA LEU A 124 -9.13 1.82 1.15
C LEU A 124 -9.30 1.84 -0.38
N LYS A 125 -8.75 0.85 -1.08
CA LYS A 125 -9.03 0.68 -2.51
C LYS A 125 -10.52 0.39 -2.70
N ARG A 126 -11.18 1.21 -3.50
CA ARG A 126 -12.51 0.90 -4.03
C ARG A 126 -12.30 -0.04 -5.22
N TYR A 127 -12.97 -1.19 -5.16
CA TYR A 127 -13.03 -2.17 -6.24
C TYR A 127 -14.18 -1.84 -7.18
#